data_AF-A0AA38F8B3-F1
#
_entry.id   AF-A0AA38F8B3-F1
#
_cell.length_a   1.000
_cell.length_b   1.000
_cell.length_c   1.000
_cell.angle_alpha   90.00
_cell.angle_beta   90.00
_cell.angle_gamma   90.00
#
_symmetry.space_group_name_H-M   'P 1'
#
loop_
_entity.id
_entity.type
_entity.pdbx_description
1 polymer ?
#
loop_
_entity_poly.entity_id
_entity_poly.type
_entity_poly.pdbx_seq_one_letter_code
_entity_poly.pdbx_strand_id
1 'polypeptide(L)'
;LQDEVIRSAFGESSALVASAQSIMRDNGCHKPSSPSLAIEDNLMVANCSYKANTAWGKEVGWRYGSTVEDVMTGLKVHSLGWHSIYYPPEQPAFIGCAPRNVLDSLVQNKRWGTGLLEIPMSRLCPLL
;
A
#
# COMPACT_ATOMS: atom_id res chain seq x y z
N LEU A 1 -4.69 15.94 18.93
CA LEU A 1 -4.57 16.29 17.49
C LEU A 1 -3.65 15.32 16.76
N GLN A 2 -2.32 15.31 16.98
CA GLN A 2 -1.43 14.42 16.20
C GLN A 2 -1.60 12.92 16.48
N ASP A 3 -1.80 12.52 17.74
CA ASP A 3 -2.03 11.10 18.08
C ASP A 3 -3.35 10.55 17.54
N GLU A 4 -4.39 11.39 17.50
CA GLU A 4 -5.71 11.04 16.97
C GLU A 4 -5.68 10.88 15.44
N VAL A 5 -4.88 11.70 14.75
CA VAL A 5 -4.63 11.54 13.31
C VAL A 5 -3.89 10.24 13.02
N ILE A 6 -2.89 9.86 13.83
CA ILE A 6 -2.14 8.62 13.62
C ILE A 6 -3.02 7.39 13.91
N ARG A 7 -3.86 7.43 14.94
CA ARG A 7 -4.81 6.34 15.23
C ARG A 7 -5.89 6.20 14.16
N SER A 8 -6.44 7.31 13.66
CA SER A 8 -7.40 7.24 12.54
C SER A 8 -6.74 6.72 11.24
N ALA A 9 -5.43 6.94 11.07
CA ALA A 9 -4.67 6.40 9.95
C ALA A 9 -4.35 4.90 10.09
N PHE A 10 -3.67 4.52 11.18
CA PHE A 10 -3.08 3.20 11.39
C PHE A 10 -3.95 2.21 12.18
N GLY A 11 -5.00 2.70 12.85
CA GLY A 11 -5.90 1.92 13.69
C GLY A 11 -5.54 1.94 15.17
N GLU A 12 -6.18 1.04 15.91
CA GLU A 12 -6.13 0.99 17.38
C GLU A 12 -4.98 0.16 17.96
N SER A 13 -4.19 -0.54 17.13
CA SER A 13 -3.04 -1.30 17.65
C SER A 13 -2.01 -0.36 18.26
N SER A 14 -1.80 -0.52 19.56
CA SER A 14 -0.88 0.31 20.34
C SER A 14 0.57 0.14 19.87
N ALA A 15 0.99 -1.09 19.56
CA ALA A 15 2.32 -1.36 19.02
C ALA A 15 2.52 -0.77 17.62
N LEU A 16 1.56 -0.92 16.71
CA LEU A 16 1.69 -0.38 15.35
C LEU A 16 1.74 1.14 15.36
N VAL A 17 0.88 1.79 16.15
CA VAL A 17 0.86 3.25 16.31
C VAL A 17 2.16 3.75 16.94
N ALA A 18 2.63 3.11 18.01
CA ALA A 18 3.89 3.48 18.65
C ALA A 18 5.09 3.33 17.71
N SER A 19 5.11 2.26 16.91
CA SER A 19 6.14 2.01 15.89
C SER A 19 6.12 3.10 14.81
N ALA A 20 4.95 3.41 14.25
CA ALA A 20 4.80 4.47 13.26
C ALA A 20 5.22 5.84 13.81
N GLN A 21 4.83 6.18 15.04
CA GLN A 21 5.23 7.42 15.71
C GLN A 21 6.73 7.52 15.92
N SER A 22 7.39 6.41 16.26
CA SER A 22 8.85 6.36 16.44
C SER A 22 9.57 6.71 15.14
N ILE A 23 9.15 6.12 14.02
CA ILE A 23 9.71 6.37 12.69
C ILE A 23 9.46 7.82 12.26
N MET A 24 8.24 8.33 12.44
CA MET A 24 7.88 9.70 12.04
C MET A 24 8.63 10.79 12.82
N ARG A 25 9.16 10.48 14.00
CA ARG A 25 9.90 11.43 14.86
C ARG A 25 11.42 11.38 14.66
N ASP A 26 11.91 10.65 13.64
CA ASP A 26 13.34 10.46 13.33
C ASP A 26 14.20 9.89 14.48
N ASN A 27 13.56 9.39 15.55
CA ASN A 27 14.22 8.83 16.73
C ASN A 27 14.38 7.32 16.59
N GLY A 28 15.11 6.90 15.56
CA GLY A 28 15.31 5.51 15.18
C GLY A 28 15.46 4.52 16.34
N CYS A 29 14.85 3.34 16.13
CA CYS A 29 14.77 2.17 17.01
C CYS A 29 13.59 2.16 18.01
N HIS A 30 12.45 1.63 17.54
CA HIS A 30 11.43 1.10 18.45
C HIS A 30 12.00 -0.15 19.13
N LYS A 31 12.09 -0.14 20.46
CA LYS A 31 12.44 -1.36 21.21
C LYS A 31 11.31 -2.38 21.01
N PRO A 32 11.60 -3.61 20.56
CA PRO A 32 10.56 -4.61 20.42
C PRO A 32 9.92 -4.88 21.78
N SER A 33 8.59 -4.84 21.81
CA SER A 33 7.77 -5.28 22.94
C SER A 33 8.09 -6.74 23.29
N SER A 34 7.68 -7.20 24.48
CA SER A 34 7.80 -8.63 24.81
C SER A 34 7.16 -9.50 23.70
N PRO A 35 7.72 -10.69 23.39
CA PRO A 35 7.22 -11.52 22.30
C PRO A 35 5.73 -11.87 22.41
N SER A 36 5.19 -11.99 23.63
CA SER A 36 3.78 -12.26 23.87
C SER A 36 2.87 -11.08 23.52
N LEU A 37 3.25 -9.86 23.92
CA LEU A 37 2.51 -8.64 23.55
C LEU A 37 2.54 -8.40 22.03
N ALA A 38 3.65 -8.78 21.37
CA ALA A 38 3.73 -8.71 19.92
C ALA A 38 2.75 -9.66 19.21
N ILE A 39 2.42 -10.84 19.78
CA ILE A 39 1.50 -11.78 19.15
C ILE A 39 0.06 -11.26 19.17
N GLU A 40 -0.41 -10.74 20.31
CA GLU A 40 -1.78 -10.23 20.43
C GLU A 40 -2.03 -9.02 19.51
N ASP A 41 -1.10 -8.07 19.49
CA ASP A 41 -1.15 -6.92 18.56
C ASP A 41 -1.11 -7.39 17.09
N ASN A 42 -0.26 -8.37 16.74
CA ASN A 42 -0.21 -8.91 15.38
C ASN A 42 -1.53 -9.59 14.98
N LEU A 43 -2.17 -10.34 15.88
CA LEU A 43 -3.47 -10.96 15.63
C LEU A 43 -4.56 -9.89 15.45
N MET A 44 -4.51 -8.80 16.23
CA MET A 44 -5.41 -7.66 16.07
C MET A 44 -5.25 -7.00 14.71
N VAL A 45 -4.02 -6.68 14.30
CA VAL A 45 -3.71 -6.02 13.01
C VAL A 45 -4.04 -6.93 11.82
N ALA A 46 -3.86 -8.25 11.97
CA ALA A 46 -4.18 -9.23 10.93
C ALA A 46 -5.69 -9.48 10.76
N ASN A 47 -6.52 -9.01 11.70
CA ASN A 47 -7.97 -9.21 11.63
C ASN A 47 -8.58 -8.48 10.43
N CYS A 48 -9.54 -9.11 9.74
CA CYS A 48 -10.25 -8.50 8.61
C CYS A 48 -11.00 -7.22 9.01
N SER A 49 -11.48 -7.14 10.26
CA SER A 49 -12.17 -5.96 10.79
C SER A 49 -11.24 -4.79 11.10
N TYR A 50 -9.91 -5.00 11.17
CA TYR A 50 -8.95 -3.95 11.51
C TYR A 50 -8.96 -2.78 10.51
N LYS A 51 -9.37 -3.06 9.27
CA LYS A 51 -9.53 -2.05 8.21
C LYS A 51 -10.79 -1.21 8.37
N ALA A 52 -11.76 -1.63 9.20
CA ALA A 52 -12.97 -0.88 9.45
C ALA A 52 -12.61 0.40 10.22
N ASN A 53 -13.12 1.55 9.77
CA ASN A 53 -12.89 2.86 10.36
C ASN A 53 -11.42 3.34 10.42
N THR A 54 -10.53 2.75 9.62
CA THR A 54 -9.15 3.22 9.46
C THR A 54 -8.91 3.78 8.05
N ALA A 55 -7.76 4.44 7.85
CA ALA A 55 -7.37 4.96 6.54
C ALA A 55 -6.70 3.92 5.62
N TRP A 56 -6.54 2.67 6.09
CA TRP A 56 -5.99 1.57 5.31
C TRP A 56 -6.79 1.34 4.03
N GLY A 57 -6.10 1.26 2.89
CA GLY A 57 -6.76 1.10 1.60
C GLY A 57 -7.24 2.40 0.96
N LYS A 58 -7.25 3.49 1.72
CA LYS A 58 -7.65 4.82 1.25
C LYS A 58 -6.42 5.72 1.17
N GLU A 59 -5.87 6.12 2.31
CA GLU A 59 -4.70 7.01 2.36
C GLU A 59 -3.43 6.27 2.80
N VAL A 60 -3.58 5.12 3.48
CA VAL A 60 -2.45 4.31 3.96
C VAL A 60 -2.39 2.98 3.21
N GLY A 61 -1.18 2.61 2.78
CA GLY A 61 -0.90 1.36 2.08
C GLY A 61 -1.37 1.35 0.63
N TRP A 62 -1.70 0.15 0.14
CA TRP A 62 -2.20 -0.07 -1.22
C TRP A 62 -3.59 0.52 -1.40
N ARG A 63 -3.82 1.27 -2.48
CA ARG A 63 -5.13 1.88 -2.77
C ARG A 63 -6.13 0.81 -3.20
N TYR A 64 -7.24 0.66 -2.48
CA TYR A 64 -8.26 -0.34 -2.82
C TYR A 64 -9.21 0.16 -3.90
N GLY A 65 -9.87 -0.80 -4.57
CA GLY A 65 -11.03 -0.55 -5.42
C GLY A 65 -10.75 -0.48 -6.93
N SER A 66 -9.56 -0.88 -7.39
CA SER A 66 -9.27 -1.03 -8.82
C SER A 66 -8.54 -2.33 -9.09
N THR A 67 -8.63 -2.77 -10.34
CA THR A 67 -7.89 -3.94 -10.86
C THR A 67 -6.45 -3.62 -11.25
N VAL A 68 -6.05 -2.34 -11.18
CA VAL A 68 -4.68 -1.82 -11.37
C VAL A 68 -4.26 -0.98 -10.15
N GLU A 69 -4.45 -1.54 -8.95
CA GLU A 69 -4.13 -0.89 -7.69
C GLU A 69 -2.65 -0.46 -7.58
N ASP A 70 -1.76 -1.20 -8.25
CA ASP A 70 -0.34 -0.91 -8.37
C ASP A 70 -0.09 0.46 -9.03
N VAL A 71 -0.72 0.71 -10.17
CA VAL A 71 -0.63 1.99 -10.89
C VAL A 71 -1.27 3.10 -10.06
N MET A 72 -2.46 2.89 -9.52
CA MET A 72 -3.16 3.92 -8.72
C MET A 72 -2.39 4.29 -7.45
N THR A 73 -1.81 3.31 -6.76
CA THR A 73 -0.98 3.55 -5.57
C THR A 73 0.27 4.33 -5.95
N GLY A 74 0.93 3.96 -7.06
CA GLY A 74 2.07 4.71 -7.59
C GLY A 74 1.73 6.17 -7.93
N LEU A 75 0.60 6.41 -8.59
CA LEU A 75 0.12 7.76 -8.90
C LEU A 75 -0.14 8.58 -7.63
N LYS A 76 -0.77 8.00 -6.61
CA LYS A 76 -0.99 8.67 -5.31
C LYS A 76 0.33 8.99 -4.61
N VAL A 77 1.30 8.08 -4.61
CA VAL A 77 2.62 8.31 -4.02
C VAL A 77 3.34 9.44 -4.75
N HIS A 78 3.32 9.44 -6.09
CA HIS A 78 3.89 10.53 -6.88
C HIS A 78 3.17 11.86 -6.68
N SER A 79 1.84 11.89 -6.54
CA SER A 79 1.09 13.12 -6.27
C SER A 79 1.41 13.73 -4.90
N LEU A 80 1.98 12.94 -3.97
CA LEU A 80 2.48 13.41 -2.68
C LEU A 80 3.93 13.95 -2.75
N GLY A 81 4.51 14.03 -3.95
CA GLY A 81 5.86 14.58 -4.18
C GLY A 81 7.00 13.56 -4.14
N TRP A 82 6.69 12.26 -4.00
CA TRP A 82 7.70 11.21 -4.07
C TRP A 82 8.14 10.95 -5.52
N HIS A 83 9.40 10.60 -5.69
CA HIS A 83 9.99 10.31 -7.00
C HIS A 83 10.44 8.85 -7.04
N SER A 84 10.13 8.14 -8.12
CA SER A 84 10.63 6.79 -8.38
C SER A 84 11.87 6.82 -9.29
N ILE A 85 12.69 5.77 -9.21
CA ILE A 85 13.88 5.60 -10.03
C ILE A 85 13.75 4.29 -10.80
N TYR A 86 13.96 4.34 -12.11
CA TYR A 86 14.10 3.15 -12.94
C TYR A 86 15.58 2.84 -13.18
N TYR A 87 16.02 1.67 -12.76
CA TYR A 87 17.40 1.21 -12.95
C TYR A 87 17.39 -0.12 -13.73
N PRO A 88 17.76 -0.11 -15.02
CA PRO A 88 17.89 -1.33 -15.82
C PRO A 88 19.30 -1.93 -15.67
N PRO A 89 19.50 -2.97 -14.85
CA PRO A 89 20.80 -3.65 -14.78
C PRO A 89 21.10 -4.39 -16.09
N GLU A 90 22.40 -4.59 -16.37
CA GLU A 90 22.85 -5.36 -17.56
C GLU A 90 22.33 -6.80 -17.54
N GLN A 91 22.25 -7.41 -16.36
CA GLN A 91 21.66 -8.72 -16.15
C GLN A 91 20.30 -8.60 -15.47
N PRO A 92 19.25 -9.31 -15.93
CA PRO A 92 17.94 -9.27 -15.29
C PRO A 92 18.01 -9.74 -13.83
N ALA A 93 17.79 -8.83 -12.88
CA ALA A 93 17.74 -9.16 -11.46
C ALA A 93 16.47 -9.94 -11.07
N PHE A 94 15.41 -9.79 -11.87
CA PHE A 94 14.13 -10.48 -11.68
C PHE A 94 13.70 -11.12 -13.00
N ILE A 95 13.44 -12.42 -12.97
CA ILE A 95 12.96 -13.20 -14.11
C ILE A 95 11.65 -13.86 -13.70
N GLY A 96 10.60 -13.64 -14.49
CA GLY A 96 9.27 -14.23 -14.29
C GLY A 96 8.86 -15.15 -15.43
N CYS A 97 7.76 -15.87 -15.23
CA CYS A 97 7.13 -16.68 -16.27
C CYS A 97 6.03 -15.87 -16.97
N ALA A 98 6.08 -15.81 -18.30
CA ALA A 98 5.00 -15.22 -19.10
C ALA A 98 3.86 -16.23 -19.36
N PRO A 99 2.62 -15.76 -19.56
CA PRO A 99 1.53 -16.61 -20.02
C PRO A 99 1.91 -17.32 -21.33
N ARG A 100 1.70 -18.64 -21.38
CA ARG A 100 2.06 -19.45 -22.56
C ARG A 100 0.96 -19.54 -23.61
N ASN A 101 -0.27 -19.16 -23.25
CA ASN A 101 -1.42 -19.23 -24.13
C ASN A 101 -2.05 -17.85 -24.35
N VAL A 102 -2.78 -17.74 -25.46
CA VAL A 102 -3.40 -16.48 -25.89
C VAL A 102 -4.55 -16.08 -24.95
N LEU A 103 -5.30 -17.04 -24.44
CA LEU A 103 -6.45 -16.77 -23.59
C LEU A 103 -6.04 -16.06 -22.29
N ASP A 104 -5.02 -16.57 -21.60
CA ASP A 104 -4.49 -15.97 -20.37
C ASP A 104 -3.93 -14.57 -20.64
N SER A 105 -3.24 -14.40 -21.78
CA SER A 105 -2.75 -13.09 -22.20
C SER A 105 -3.88 -12.10 -22.43
N LEU A 106 -4.99 -12.53 -23.07
CA LEU A 106 -6.16 -11.69 -23.30
C LEU A 106 -6.89 -11.33 -22.01
N VAL A 107 -7.03 -12.28 -21.08
CA VAL A 107 -7.63 -12.03 -19.75
C VAL A 107 -6.80 -11.00 -18.98
N GLN A 108 -5.47 -11.13 -19.01
CA GLN A 108 -4.57 -10.17 -18.36
C GLN A 108 -4.67 -8.78 -18.99
N ASN A 109 -4.63 -8.68 -20.33
CA ASN A 109 -4.77 -7.41 -21.05
C ASN A 109 -6.13 -6.76 -20.80
N LYS A 110 -7.21 -7.56 -20.74
CA LYS A 110 -8.53 -7.06 -20.37
C LYS A 110 -8.53 -6.46 -18.97
N ARG A 111 -7.94 -7.15 -17.98
CA ARG A 111 -7.85 -6.64 -16.60
C ARG A 111 -7.12 -5.30 -16.56
N TRP A 112 -5.95 -5.23 -17.21
CA TRP A 112 -5.19 -3.98 -17.29
C TRP A 112 -5.96 -2.88 -18.02
N GLY A 113 -6.55 -3.19 -19.16
CA GLY A 113 -7.33 -2.24 -19.94
C GLY A 113 -8.51 -1.67 -19.15
N THR A 114 -9.28 -2.52 -18.46
CA THR A 114 -10.39 -2.08 -17.60
C THR A 114 -9.88 -1.17 -16.49
N GLY A 115 -8.87 -1.56 -15.72
CA GLY A 115 -8.35 -0.75 -14.63
C GLY A 115 -7.73 0.58 -15.10
N LEU A 116 -6.99 0.58 -16.21
CA LEU A 116 -6.40 1.81 -16.76
C LEU A 116 -7.47 2.81 -17.22
N LEU A 117 -8.61 2.32 -17.72
CA LEU A 117 -9.76 3.17 -18.08
C LEU A 117 -10.49 3.75 -16.86
N GLU A 118 -10.37 3.14 -15.68
CA GLU A 118 -10.94 3.68 -14.43
C GLU A 118 -10.18 4.91 -13.92
N ILE A 119 -8.86 4.99 -14.16
CA ILE A 119 -7.99 6.06 -13.66
C ILE A 119 -8.46 7.47 -14.06
N PRO A 120 -8.70 7.80 -15.35
CA PRO A 120 -9.13 9.14 -15.73
C PRO A 120 -10.51 9.52 -15.17
N MET A 121 -11.34 8.54 -14.80
CA MET A 121 -12.64 8.76 -14.13
C MET A 121 -12.52 8.88 -12.61
N SER A 122 -11.32 8.64 -12.05
CA SER A 122 -11.06 8.67 -10.62
C SER A 122 -10.57 10.04 -10.15
N ARG A 123 -10.55 10.25 -8.82
CA ARG A 123 -9.94 11.44 -8.19
C ARG A 123 -8.42 11.50 -8.32
N LEU A 124 -7.78 10.46 -8.84
CA LEU A 124 -6.33 10.39 -9.09
C LEU A 124 -6.00 10.65 -10.56
N CYS A 125 -6.94 11.22 -11.33
CA CYS A 125 -6.71 11.59 -12.72
C CYS A 125 -5.53 12.58 -12.82
N PRO A 126 -4.44 12.25 -13.55
CA PRO A 126 -3.29 13.15 -13.66
C PRO A 126 -3.54 14.43 -14.46
N LEU A 127 -4.72 14.57 -15.09
CA LEU A 127 -5.08 15.69 -15.95
C LEU A 127 -5.93 16.77 -15.24
N LEU A 128 -6.35 16.51 -14.00
CA LEU A 128 -7.13 17.41 -13.14
C LEU A 128 -6.24 17.96 -12.03
#